data_AF-A0A240ENY9-F1
#
_entry.id   AF-A0A240ENY9-F1
#
_cell.length_a   1.000
_cell.length_b   1.000
_cell.length_c   1.000
_cell.angle_alpha   90.00
_cell.angle_beta   90.00
_cell.angle_gamma   90.00
#
_symmetry.space_group_name_H-M   'P 1'
#
loop_
_entity.id
_entity.type
_entity.pdbx_description
1 polymer ?
#
loop_
_entity_poly.entity_id
_entity_poly.type
_entity_poly.pdbx_seq_one_letter_code
_entity_poly.pdbx_strand_id
1 'polypeptide(L)'
;MRIDVQYISSLLSVFLESDTAHITLSVLENAGVKIYTDDRKGLDEKFVFHAQLLVENGLVSDKDLRSDSLNTFGISYNKSGGTIVERDVRLTQQGHDFASALNNKEVLEKLKTELTNAPFRVLFDGSQKLLEHYLTKKLDALLA
;
A
#
# COMPACT_ATOMS: atom_id res chain seq x y z
N MET A 1 8.20 14.31 0.46
CA MET A 1 7.99 13.57 1.73
C MET A 1 8.90 12.35 1.74
N ARG A 2 9.09 11.68 2.89
CA ARG A 2 9.85 10.42 2.96
C ARG A 2 8.88 9.24 2.92
N ILE A 3 9.32 8.11 2.39
CA ILE A 3 8.53 6.87 2.39
C ILE A 3 8.29 6.46 3.85
N ASP A 4 7.02 6.33 4.22
CA ASP A 4 6.56 5.86 5.51
C ASP A 4 6.04 4.43 5.37
N VAL A 5 6.89 3.47 5.71
CA VAL A 5 6.59 2.03 5.59
C VAL A 5 5.42 1.63 6.49
N GLN A 6 5.29 2.25 7.66
CA GLN A 6 4.17 1.98 8.56
C GLN A 6 2.86 2.45 7.94
N TYR A 7 2.86 3.62 7.32
CA TYR A 7 1.68 4.15 6.63
C TYR A 7 1.28 3.27 5.43
N ILE A 8 2.26 2.84 4.61
CA ILE A 8 2.00 1.90 3.51
C ILE A 8 1.41 0.59 4.06
N SER A 9 2.01 0.01 5.12
CA SER A 9 1.50 -1.21 5.76
C SER A 9 0.04 -1.06 6.19
N SER A 10 -0.30 0.05 6.86
CA SER A 10 -1.69 0.32 7.28
C SER A 10 -2.65 0.46 6.10
N LEU A 11 -2.24 1.11 5.01
CA LEU A 11 -3.06 1.24 3.80
C LEU A 11 -3.29 -0.14 3.14
N LEU A 12 -2.22 -0.91 2.94
CA LEU A 12 -2.30 -2.20 2.26
C LEU A 12 -3.03 -3.28 3.08
N SER A 13 -3.00 -3.18 4.41
CA SER A 13 -3.70 -4.13 5.30
C SER A 13 -5.21 -4.09 5.10
N VAL A 14 -5.80 -2.94 4.77
CA VAL A 14 -7.25 -2.82 4.48
C VAL A 14 -7.66 -3.71 3.31
N PHE A 15 -6.80 -3.86 2.31
CA PHE A 15 -7.07 -4.77 1.19
C PHE A 15 -7.00 -6.24 1.61
N LEU A 16 -6.09 -6.60 2.53
CA LEU A 16 -5.94 -7.98 3.01
C LEU A 16 -7.08 -8.41 3.92
N GLU A 17 -7.68 -7.48 4.64
CA GLU A 17 -8.80 -7.70 5.57
C GLU A 17 -10.17 -7.64 4.88
N SER A 18 -10.20 -7.30 3.59
CA SER A 18 -11.44 -7.20 2.80
C SER A 18 -11.96 -8.58 2.38
N ASP A 19 -13.26 -8.81 2.58
CA ASP A 19 -13.97 -9.99 2.06
C ASP A 19 -14.28 -9.91 0.55
N THR A 20 -14.06 -8.75 -0.07
CA THR A 20 -14.30 -8.51 -1.50
C THR A 20 -13.00 -8.34 -2.28
N ALA A 21 -13.01 -8.76 -3.55
CA ALA A 21 -11.84 -8.69 -4.43
C ALA A 21 -11.38 -7.25 -4.77
N HIS A 22 -12.27 -6.27 -4.60
CA HIS A 22 -12.01 -4.86 -4.82
C HIS A 22 -12.57 -4.07 -3.63
N ILE A 23 -11.93 -2.95 -3.32
CA ILE A 23 -12.40 -1.94 -2.36
C ILE A 23 -12.48 -0.59 -3.05
N THR A 24 -13.08 0.39 -2.37
CA THR A 24 -13.04 1.79 -2.81
C THR A 24 -12.27 2.65 -1.82
N LEU A 25 -11.95 3.90 -2.19
CA LEU A 25 -11.28 4.83 -1.28
C LEU A 25 -12.11 5.18 -0.05
N SER A 26 -13.45 5.14 -0.15
CA SER A 26 -14.33 5.24 1.02
C SER A 26 -14.09 4.12 2.05
N VAL A 27 -13.75 2.90 1.61
CA VAL A 27 -13.40 1.79 2.52
C VAL A 27 -12.10 2.09 3.27
N LEU A 28 -11.09 2.64 2.58
CA LEU A 28 -9.84 3.08 3.23
C LEU A 28 -10.10 4.17 4.27
N GLU A 29 -10.92 5.18 3.96
CA GLU A 29 -11.27 6.25 4.90
C GLU A 29 -11.97 5.68 6.15
N ASN A 30 -12.93 4.77 5.95
CA ASN A 30 -13.65 4.11 7.04
C ASN A 30 -12.74 3.22 7.92
N ALA A 31 -11.66 2.68 7.36
CA ALA A 31 -10.63 1.95 8.09
C ALA A 31 -9.63 2.87 8.84
N GLY A 32 -9.85 4.19 8.80
CA GLY A 32 -9.03 5.18 9.51
C GLY A 32 -7.84 5.73 8.71
N VAL A 33 -7.76 5.44 7.40
CA VAL A 33 -6.77 6.10 6.54
C VAL A 33 -7.17 7.56 6.37
N LYS A 34 -6.29 8.48 6.79
CA LYS A 34 -6.49 9.91 6.56
C LYS A 34 -6.32 10.24 5.07
N ILE A 35 -7.44 10.38 4.35
CA ILE A 35 -7.49 10.73 2.92
C ILE A 35 -7.58 12.23 2.69
N TYR A 36 -8.28 12.94 3.56
CA TYR A 36 -8.54 14.38 3.44
C TYR A 36 -7.75 15.18 4.48
N THR A 37 -7.53 16.47 4.19
CA THR A 37 -7.12 17.45 5.20
C THR A 37 -8.16 17.54 6.32
N ASP A 38 -7.76 18.04 7.50
CA ASP A 38 -8.68 18.13 8.65
C ASP A 38 -9.90 19.03 8.38
N ASP A 39 -9.75 20.03 7.52
CA ASP A 39 -10.83 20.91 7.07
C ASP A 39 -11.61 20.36 5.84
N ARG A 40 -11.21 19.18 5.34
CA ARG A 40 -11.76 18.47 4.17
C ARG A 40 -11.78 19.30 2.88
N LYS A 41 -10.98 20.36 2.78
CA LYS A 41 -10.89 21.20 1.57
C LYS A 41 -9.91 20.67 0.53
N GLY A 42 -9.13 19.65 0.88
CA GLY A 42 -8.20 18.99 -0.02
C GLY A 42 -7.88 17.57 0.42
N LEU A 43 -7.01 16.93 -0.36
CA LEU A 43 -6.46 15.63 -0.03
C LEU A 43 -5.28 15.78 0.93
N ASP A 44 -5.09 14.81 1.81
CA ASP A 44 -3.92 14.74 2.66
C ASP A 44 -2.68 14.42 1.81
N GLU A 45 -1.65 15.27 1.90
CA GLU A 45 -0.42 15.13 1.10
C GLU A 45 0.31 13.81 1.40
N LYS A 46 0.22 13.27 2.62
CA LYS A 46 0.82 11.97 2.96
C LYS A 46 0.09 10.86 2.23
N PHE A 47 -1.23 10.91 2.17
CA PHE A 47 -2.03 9.96 1.40
C PHE A 47 -1.67 10.00 -0.08
N VAL A 48 -1.71 11.18 -0.70
CA VAL A 48 -1.42 11.35 -2.13
C VAL A 48 -0.01 10.85 -2.47
N PHE A 49 1.00 11.24 -1.68
CA PHE A 49 2.38 10.82 -1.89
C PHE A 49 2.54 9.29 -1.88
N HIS A 50 1.93 8.59 -0.92
CA HIS A 50 2.03 7.13 -0.87
C HIS A 50 1.16 6.46 -1.92
N ALA A 51 -0.01 7.00 -2.26
CA ALA A 51 -0.83 6.51 -3.36
C ALA A 51 -0.08 6.57 -4.71
N GLN A 52 0.66 7.66 -4.97
CA GLN A 52 1.52 7.78 -6.15
C GLN A 52 2.56 6.66 -6.18
N LEU A 53 3.25 6.39 -5.07
CA LEU A 53 4.22 5.30 -5.00
C LEU A 53 3.59 3.93 -5.29
N LEU A 54 2.38 3.66 -4.77
CA LEU A 54 1.69 2.40 -5.04
C LEU A 54 1.36 2.24 -6.53
N VAL A 55 0.87 3.30 -7.18
CA VAL A 55 0.54 3.29 -8.61
C VAL A 55 1.79 3.19 -9.47
N GLU A 56 2.81 4.02 -9.22
CA GLU A 56 4.06 4.04 -9.99
C GLU A 56 4.82 2.72 -9.92
N ASN A 57 4.73 2.02 -8.80
CA ASN A 57 5.36 0.70 -8.61
C ASN A 57 4.42 -0.46 -8.94
N GLY A 58 3.25 -0.20 -9.55
CA GLY A 58 2.34 -1.24 -10.03
C GLY A 58 1.78 -2.13 -8.91
N LEU A 59 1.65 -1.62 -7.69
CA LEU A 59 1.16 -2.39 -6.54
C LEU A 59 -0.36 -2.41 -6.43
N VAL A 60 -1.03 -1.47 -7.07
CA VAL A 60 -2.49 -1.35 -7.09
C VAL A 60 -2.97 -1.28 -8.52
N SER A 61 -4.19 -1.72 -8.78
CA SER A 61 -4.83 -1.59 -10.09
C SER A 61 -6.33 -1.41 -9.91
N ASP A 62 -7.01 -0.90 -10.92
CA ASP A 62 -8.46 -0.97 -10.95
C ASP A 62 -8.97 -2.39 -11.30
N LYS A 63 -10.29 -2.56 -11.33
CA LYS A 63 -10.94 -3.83 -11.71
C LYS A 63 -10.59 -4.33 -13.12
N ASP A 64 -10.13 -3.44 -14.00
CA ASP A 64 -9.75 -3.75 -15.38
C ASP A 64 -8.23 -3.94 -15.51
N LEU A 65 -7.53 -4.11 -14.38
CA LEU A 65 -6.08 -4.33 -14.28
C LEU A 65 -5.22 -3.16 -14.76
N ARG A 66 -5.74 -1.94 -14.76
CA ARG A 66 -4.99 -0.73 -15.12
C ARG A 66 -4.34 -0.13 -13.88
N SER A 67 -3.09 0.30 -14.02
CA SER A 67 -2.26 0.94 -12.97
C SER A 67 -1.47 2.12 -13.53
N ASP A 68 -1.99 2.79 -14.55
CA ASP A 68 -1.26 3.79 -15.35
C ASP A 68 -1.28 5.19 -14.74
N SER A 69 -2.16 5.45 -13.78
CA SER A 69 -2.40 6.80 -13.27
C SER A 69 -3.11 6.79 -11.91
N LEU A 70 -2.97 7.88 -11.15
CA LEU A 70 -3.74 8.10 -9.93
C LEU A 70 -5.26 8.00 -10.14
N ASN A 71 -5.75 8.25 -11.37
CA ASN A 71 -7.16 8.12 -11.68
C ASN A 71 -7.64 6.66 -11.53
N THR A 72 -6.80 5.67 -11.84
CA THR A 72 -7.11 4.24 -11.61
C THR A 72 -7.23 3.91 -10.13
N PHE A 73 -6.49 4.62 -9.27
CA PHE A 73 -6.59 4.52 -7.82
C PHE A 73 -7.75 5.35 -7.22
N GLY A 74 -8.52 6.08 -8.05
CA GLY A 74 -9.63 6.92 -7.59
C GLY A 74 -9.26 8.35 -7.21
N ILE A 75 -8.08 8.85 -7.59
CA ILE A 75 -7.68 10.25 -7.38
C ILE A 75 -7.62 10.97 -8.74
N SER A 76 -8.40 12.04 -8.89
CA SER A 76 -8.41 12.87 -10.10
C SER A 76 -8.05 14.31 -9.79
N TYR A 77 -7.28 14.95 -10.66
CA TYR A 77 -6.96 16.38 -10.56
C TYR A 77 -7.77 17.19 -11.56
N ASN A 78 -8.32 18.31 -11.11
CA ASN A 78 -8.96 19.32 -11.95
C ASN A 78 -8.50 20.73 -11.54
N LYS A 79 -9.09 21.78 -12.13
CA LYS A 79 -8.72 23.19 -11.86
C LYS A 79 -8.90 23.61 -10.39
N SER A 80 -9.72 22.88 -9.63
CA SER A 80 -10.01 23.13 -8.22
C SER A 80 -9.18 22.28 -7.26
N GLY A 81 -8.30 21.41 -7.78
CA GLY A 81 -7.42 20.54 -6.98
C GLY A 81 -7.70 19.05 -7.19
N GLY A 82 -7.17 18.23 -6.28
CA GLY A 82 -7.39 16.78 -6.23
C GLY A 82 -8.75 16.44 -5.65
N THR A 83 -9.47 15.50 -6.27
CA THR A 83 -10.74 14.96 -5.80
C THR A 83 -10.71 13.43 -5.79
N ILE A 84 -11.48 12.84 -4.89
CA ILE A 84 -11.76 11.41 -4.90
C ILE A 84 -12.87 11.11 -5.90
N VAL A 85 -12.69 10.03 -6.65
CA VAL A 85 -13.69 9.41 -7.51
C VAL A 85 -13.80 7.97 -7.05
N GLU A 86 -14.99 7.56 -6.63
CA GLU A 86 -15.24 6.18 -6.21
C GLU A 86 -14.97 5.24 -7.39
N ARG A 87 -14.02 4.32 -7.18
CA ARG A 87 -13.60 3.31 -8.13
C ARG A 87 -13.27 2.04 -7.38
N ASP A 88 -13.47 0.92 -8.07
CA ASP A 88 -12.99 -0.39 -7.64
C ASP A 88 -11.47 -0.44 -7.81
N VAL A 89 -10.77 -0.60 -6.68
CA VAL A 89 -9.32 -0.72 -6.57
C VAL A 89 -8.99 -2.06 -5.94
N ARG A 90 -7.92 -2.70 -6.41
CA ARG A 90 -7.38 -3.94 -5.88
C ARG A 90 -5.86 -3.88 -5.79
N LEU A 91 -5.28 -4.77 -5.00
CA LEU A 91 -3.83 -5.04 -5.06
C LEU A 91 -3.50 -5.82 -6.34
N THR A 92 -2.40 -5.50 -6.99
CA THR A 92 -1.82 -6.41 -7.99
C THR A 92 -1.21 -7.63 -7.30
N GLN A 93 -0.72 -8.60 -8.07
CA GLN A 93 0.02 -9.73 -7.47
C GLN A 93 1.25 -9.23 -6.68
N GLN A 94 2.01 -8.29 -7.25
CA GLN A 94 3.12 -7.63 -6.58
C GLN A 94 2.66 -6.82 -5.34
N GLY A 95 1.48 -6.20 -5.42
CA GLY A 95 0.83 -5.55 -4.28
C GLY A 95 0.54 -6.52 -3.13
N HIS A 96 0.02 -7.71 -3.45
CA HIS A 96 -0.22 -8.76 -2.45
C HIS A 96 1.08 -9.27 -1.81
N ASP A 97 2.14 -9.45 -2.59
CA ASP A 97 3.45 -9.84 -2.07
C ASP A 97 3.99 -8.81 -1.08
N PHE A 98 3.90 -7.53 -1.42
CA PHE A 98 4.36 -6.47 -0.53
C PHE A 98 3.48 -6.36 0.72
N ALA A 99 2.15 -6.37 0.55
CA ALA A 99 1.20 -6.33 1.65
C ALA A 99 1.43 -7.49 2.62
N SER A 100 1.63 -8.71 2.10
CA SER A 100 1.90 -9.91 2.91
C SER A 100 3.20 -9.78 3.70
N ALA A 101 4.25 -9.25 3.07
CA ALA A 101 5.51 -8.99 3.75
C ALA A 101 5.36 -7.94 4.85
N LEU A 102 4.64 -6.84 4.58
CA LEU A 102 4.41 -5.78 5.57
C LEU A 102 3.45 -6.19 6.70
N ASN A 103 2.59 -7.20 6.50
CA ASN A 103 1.72 -7.75 7.55
C ASN A 103 2.48 -8.72 8.48
N ASN A 104 3.70 -9.11 8.14
CA ASN A 104 4.60 -9.81 9.06
C ASN A 104 5.30 -8.81 9.99
N LYS A 105 5.01 -8.89 11.29
CA LYS A 105 5.55 -7.97 12.31
C LYS A 105 7.09 -7.91 12.33
N GLU A 106 7.77 -9.06 12.17
CA GLU A 106 9.25 -9.09 12.17
C GLU A 106 9.81 -8.37 10.94
N VAL A 107 9.21 -8.59 9.77
CA VAL A 107 9.60 -7.92 8.53
C VAL A 107 9.37 -6.42 8.64
N LEU A 108 8.16 -5.99 9.05
CA LEU A 108 7.79 -4.60 9.17
C LEU A 108 8.74 -3.83 10.10
N GLU A 109 9.05 -4.38 11.27
CA GLU A 109 9.96 -3.72 12.21
C GLU A 109 11.38 -3.59 11.64
N LYS A 110 11.92 -4.64 11.01
CA LYS A 110 13.24 -4.55 10.36
C LYS A 110 13.29 -3.50 9.25
N LEU A 111 12.25 -3.38 8.44
CA LEU A 111 12.18 -2.34 7.41
C LEU A 111 12.16 -0.94 8.01
N LYS A 112 11.42 -0.74 9.11
CA LYS A 112 11.27 0.53 9.80
C LYS A 112 12.53 0.97 10.55
N THR A 113 13.34 0.04 11.06
CA THR A 113 14.55 0.37 11.84
C THR A 113 15.81 0.34 10.99
N GLU A 114 16.00 -0.72 10.19
CA GLU A 114 17.27 -0.98 9.50
C GLU A 114 17.31 -0.41 8.08
N LEU A 115 16.16 -0.31 7.40
CA LEU A 115 16.05 0.21 6.03
C LEU A 115 15.37 1.58 5.97
N THR A 116 15.45 2.34 7.06
CA THR A 116 14.92 3.69 7.15
C THR A 116 15.49 4.56 6.02
N ASN A 117 14.62 5.32 5.34
CA ASN A 117 14.99 6.21 4.22
C ASN A 117 15.54 5.52 2.96
N ALA A 118 15.49 4.19 2.88
CA ALA A 118 15.90 3.48 1.67
C ALA A 118 14.97 3.83 0.50
N PRO A 119 15.46 3.79 -0.75
CA PRO A 119 14.62 3.92 -1.94
C PRO A 119 13.54 2.83 -1.98
N PHE A 120 12.39 3.11 -2.60
CA PHE A 120 11.25 2.18 -2.65
C PHE A 120 11.65 0.78 -3.12
N ARG A 121 12.44 0.68 -4.20
CA ARG A 121 12.93 -0.61 -4.71
C ARG A 121 13.66 -1.42 -3.63
N VAL A 122 14.51 -0.78 -2.82
CA VAL A 122 15.26 -1.44 -1.75
C VAL A 122 14.31 -1.91 -0.65
N LEU A 123 13.28 -1.12 -0.32
CA LEU A 123 12.24 -1.52 0.63
C LEU A 123 11.44 -2.73 0.13
N PHE A 124 11.03 -2.71 -1.14
CA PHE A 124 10.31 -3.82 -1.76
C PHE A 124 11.17 -5.09 -1.79
N ASP A 125 12.35 -5.05 -2.40
CA ASP A 125 13.25 -6.21 -2.51
C ASP A 125 13.65 -6.74 -1.12
N GLY A 126 13.91 -5.83 -0.17
CA GLY A 126 14.23 -6.16 1.21
C GLY A 126 13.09 -6.86 1.92
N SER A 127 11.85 -6.40 1.74
CA SER A 127 10.65 -7.01 2.34
C SER A 127 10.47 -8.46 1.91
N GLN A 128 10.69 -8.76 0.62
CA GLN A 128 10.53 -10.10 0.06
C GLN A 128 11.60 -11.06 0.61
N LYS A 129 12.87 -10.62 0.64
CA LYS A 129 13.97 -11.42 1.21
C LYS A 129 13.77 -11.72 2.69
N LEU A 130 13.31 -10.72 3.46
CA LEU A 130 13.05 -10.91 4.89
C LEU A 130 11.89 -11.89 5.12
N LEU A 131 10.82 -11.78 4.33
CA LEU A 131 9.68 -12.69 4.42
C LEU A 131 10.07 -14.12 4.00
N GLU A 132 10.80 -14.28 2.91
CA GLU A 132 11.30 -15.57 2.44
C GLU A 132 12.14 -16.26 3.52
N HIS A 133 13.11 -15.55 4.10
CA HIS A 133 13.92 -16.07 5.21
C HIS A 133 13.07 -16.51 6.41
N TYR A 134 12.04 -15.73 6.75
CA TYR A 134 11.10 -16.07 7.82
C TYR A 134 10.29 -17.34 7.49
N LEU A 135 9.79 -17.46 6.26
CA LEU A 135 8.98 -18.59 5.82
C LEU A 135 9.80 -19.87 5.67
N THR A 136 11.05 -19.80 5.20
CA THR A 136 11.96 -20.95 5.12
C THR A 136 12.18 -21.56 6.50
N LYS A 137 12.45 -20.75 7.53
CA LYS A 137 12.56 -21.24 8.91
C LYS A 137 11.31 -21.95 9.39
N LYS A 138 10.13 -21.46 9.02
CA LYS A 138 8.86 -22.11 9.35
C LYS A 138 8.68 -23.43 8.61
N LEU A 139 9.04 -23.47 7.34
CA LEU A 139 8.98 -24.68 6.53
C LEU A 139 9.88 -25.77 7.09
N ASP A 140 11.13 -25.43 7.45
CA ASP A 140 12.06 -26.36 8.08
C ASP A 140 11.47 -26.95 9.38
N ALA A 141 10.79 -26.13 10.18
CA ALA A 141 10.12 -26.59 11.40
C ALA A 141 8.90 -27.48 11.16
N LEU A 142 8.21 -27.32 10.01
CA LEU A 142 7.07 -28.17 9.63
C LEU A 142 7.50 -29.52 9.05
N LEU A 143 8.73 -29.60 8.52
CA LEU A 143 9.31 -30.81 7.91
C LEU A 143 10.13 -31.66 8.90
N ALA A 144 10.41 -31.14 10.09
CA ALA A 144 11.14 -31.82 11.17
C ALA A 144 10.22 -32.75 11.98
#